data_AF-A0A951JRT9-F1
#
_entry.id   AF-A0A951JRT9-F1
#
_cell.length_a   1.000
_cell.length_b   1.000
_cell.length_c   1.000
_cell.angle_alpha   90.00
_cell.angle_beta   90.00
_cell.angle_gamma   90.00
#
_symmetry.space_group_name_H-M   'P 1'
#
loop_
_entity.id
_entity.type
_entity.pdbx_description
1 polymer ?
#
loop_
_entity_poly.entity_id
_entity_poly.type
_entity_poly.pdbx_seq_one_letter_code
_entity_poly.pdbx_strand_id
1 'polypeptide(L)'
;MELSVLTLRVVLLFFPGVLCALVVHSLTIQRERTTPQFLTSAFVYGVSTYLLLAALRAGSAGVADVFGWPAPPRVTFFAALTDERARIAWGEIGLSAVVALVLALLLAAAGNHNLLHRLAERCGISRRFGEPDVWSHFLNSPEIRWIAFRPTLCMRDGLRHSRTRGKARKSCCVT
;
A
#
# COMPACT_ATOMS: atom_id res chain seq x y z
N MET A 1 32.64 -7.54 18.10
CA MET A 1 32.21 -6.63 17.01
C MET A 1 31.07 -7.23 16.16
N GLU A 2 30.31 -8.21 16.65
CA GLU A 2 29.37 -8.98 15.82
C GLU A 2 28.00 -8.32 15.62
N LEU A 3 27.60 -7.45 16.54
CA LEU A 3 26.34 -6.69 16.44
C LEU A 3 26.26 -5.83 15.17
N SER A 4 27.39 -5.36 14.64
CA SER A 4 27.40 -4.55 13.41
C SER A 4 26.97 -5.35 12.18
N VAL A 5 27.38 -6.61 12.07
CA VAL A 5 27.08 -7.47 10.92
C VAL A 5 25.61 -7.87 10.90
N LEU A 6 25.07 -8.27 12.05
CA LEU A 6 23.65 -8.63 12.18
C LEU A 6 22.76 -7.42 11.88
N THR A 7 23.08 -6.24 12.41
CA THR A 7 22.32 -5.01 12.15
C THR A 7 22.33 -4.67 10.66
N LEU A 8 23.47 -4.78 9.99
CA LEU A 8 23.58 -4.57 8.54
C LEU A 8 22.69 -5.54 7.75
N ARG A 9 22.68 -6.83 8.11
CA ARG A 9 21.83 -7.85 7.47
C ARG A 9 20.34 -7.55 7.64
N VAL A 10 19.93 -7.12 8.83
CA VAL A 10 18.55 -6.70 9.09
C VAL A 10 18.21 -5.48 8.25
N VAL A 11 19.04 -4.43 8.23
CA VAL A 11 18.83 -3.24 7.40
C VAL A 11 18.71 -3.59 5.92
N LEU A 12 19.54 -4.51 5.41
CA LEU A 12 19.44 -5.01 4.04
C LEU A 12 18.15 -5.79 3.76
N LEU A 13 17.63 -6.55 4.74
CA LEU A 13 16.32 -7.20 4.65
C LEU A 13 15.16 -6.19 4.62
N PHE A 14 15.32 -5.06 5.32
CA PHE A 14 14.33 -3.97 5.29
C PHE A 14 14.35 -3.17 3.99
N PHE A 15 15.49 -3.09 3.29
CA PHE A 15 15.65 -2.28 2.08
C PHE A 15 14.57 -2.51 1.01
N PRO A 16 14.32 -3.76 0.52
CA PRO A 16 13.26 -3.99 -0.46
C PRO A 16 11.86 -3.72 0.11
N GLY A 17 11.67 -3.93 1.42
CA GLY A 17 10.39 -3.67 2.10
C GLY A 17 10.04 -2.17 2.18
N VAL A 18 11.03 -1.33 2.49
CA VAL A 18 10.90 0.13 2.50
C VAL A 18 10.62 0.64 1.09
N LEU A 19 11.34 0.14 0.07
CA LEU A 19 11.08 0.49 -1.33
C LEU A 19 9.64 0.17 -1.74
N CYS A 20 9.16 -1.04 -1.42
CA CYS A 20 7.78 -1.45 -1.68
C CYS A 20 6.77 -0.53 -0.98
N ALA A 21 6.98 -0.24 0.30
CA ALA A 21 6.10 0.63 1.07
C ALA A 21 6.02 2.05 0.49
N LEU A 22 7.16 2.61 0.05
CA LEU A 22 7.21 3.95 -0.57
C LEU A 22 6.46 3.98 -1.90
N VAL A 23 6.64 2.98 -2.76
CA VAL A 23 5.95 2.91 -4.06
C VAL A 23 4.45 2.73 -3.87
N VAL A 24 4.02 1.81 -2.98
CA VAL A 24 2.60 1.63 -2.67
C VAL A 24 2.00 2.92 -2.11
N HIS A 25 2.71 3.62 -1.23
CA HIS A 25 2.25 4.89 -0.67
C HIS A 25 2.15 5.99 -1.73
N SER A 26 3.09 6.05 -2.68
CA SER A 26 3.05 7.02 -3.78
C SER A 26 1.90 6.77 -4.76
N LEU A 27 1.48 5.50 -4.93
CA LEU A 27 0.43 5.12 -5.89
C LEU A 27 -0.97 5.08 -5.28
N THR A 28 -1.08 4.96 -3.95
CA THR A 28 -2.37 4.83 -3.27
C THR A 28 -2.70 6.08 -2.47
N ILE A 29 -3.92 6.58 -2.60
CA ILE A 29 -4.44 7.67 -1.77
C ILE A 29 -4.76 7.08 -0.40
N GLN A 30 -3.72 6.91 0.42
CA GLN A 30 -3.86 6.44 1.79
C GLN A 30 -3.86 7.60 2.77
N ARG A 31 -4.74 7.49 3.77
CA ARG A 31 -4.78 8.38 4.94
C ARG A 31 -3.42 8.37 5.65
N GLU A 32 -3.04 9.51 6.23
CA GLU A 32 -1.78 9.68 6.94
C GLU A 32 -1.52 8.51 7.91
N ARG A 33 -0.44 7.76 7.65
CA ARG A 33 -0.01 6.64 8.49
C ARG A 33 0.90 7.15 9.60
N THR A 34 0.76 6.59 10.79
CA THR A 34 1.72 6.86 11.86
C THR A 34 3.06 6.17 11.57
N THR A 35 4.17 6.76 12.00
CA THR A 35 5.52 6.21 11.85
C THR A 35 5.66 4.71 12.20
N PRO A 36 5.10 4.20 13.33
CA PRO A 36 5.20 2.77 13.63
C PRO A 36 4.42 1.89 12.64
N GLN A 37 3.27 2.35 12.12
CA GLN A 37 2.52 1.60 11.12
C GLN A 37 3.29 1.50 9.80
N PHE A 38 3.97 2.57 9.41
CA PHE A 38 4.85 2.56 8.24
C PHE A 38 5.98 1.53 8.41
N LEU A 39 6.67 1.53 9.56
CA LEU A 39 7.75 0.58 9.84
C LEU A 39 7.28 -0.87 9.82
N THR A 40 6.15 -1.17 10.46
CA THR A 40 5.55 -2.52 10.45
C THR A 40 5.18 -2.94 9.03
N SER A 41 4.60 -2.04 8.23
CA SER A 41 4.27 -2.34 6.84
C SER A 41 5.52 -2.62 6.00
N ALA A 42 6.59 -1.84 6.16
CA ALA A 42 7.86 -2.06 5.48
C ALA A 42 8.48 -3.41 5.87
N PHE A 43 8.41 -3.81 7.14
CA PHE A 43 8.85 -5.13 7.59
C PHE A 43 8.05 -6.26 6.91
N VAL A 44 6.71 -6.16 6.93
CA VAL A 44 5.82 -7.16 6.33
C VAL A 44 6.07 -7.28 4.83
N TYR A 45 6.23 -6.15 4.12
CA TYR A 45 6.55 -6.16 2.69
C TYR A 45 7.94 -6.72 2.40
N GLY A 46 8.94 -6.44 3.25
CA GLY A 46 10.28 -7.02 3.13
C GLY A 46 10.22 -8.54 3.19
N VAL A 47 9.64 -9.08 4.27
CA VAL A 47 9.45 -10.54 4.44
C VAL A 47 8.64 -11.13 3.28
N SER A 48 7.55 -10.48 2.88
CA SER A 48 6.70 -10.94 1.77
C SER A 48 7.47 -11.01 0.45
N THR A 49 8.36 -10.05 0.19
CA THR A 49 9.19 -10.03 -1.02
C THR A 49 10.17 -11.20 -1.05
N TYR A 50 10.84 -11.48 0.09
CA TYR A 50 11.74 -12.63 0.18
C TYR A 50 11.00 -13.97 0.08
N LEU A 51 9.81 -14.08 0.68
CA LEU A 51 8.96 -15.25 0.54
C LEU A 51 8.50 -15.45 -0.91
N LEU A 52 8.08 -14.38 -1.59
CA LEU A 52 7.69 -14.45 -2.99
C LEU A 52 8.87 -14.87 -3.87
N LEU A 53 10.07 -14.34 -3.61
CA LEU A 53 11.29 -14.76 -4.32
C LEU A 53 11.60 -16.23 -4.09
N ALA A 54 11.46 -16.73 -2.86
CA ALA A 54 11.65 -18.14 -2.55
C ALA A 54 10.61 -19.03 -3.25
N ALA A 55 9.34 -18.62 -3.27
CA ALA A 55 8.28 -19.31 -3.99
C ALA A 55 8.54 -19.35 -5.51
N LEU A 56 8.97 -18.23 -6.10
CA LEU A 56 9.34 -18.15 -7.52
C LEU A 56 10.49 -19.10 -7.86
N ARG A 57 11.53 -19.17 -7.01
CA ARG A 57 12.64 -20.10 -7.21
C ARG A 57 12.21 -21.56 -7.07
N ALA A 58 11.42 -21.89 -6.05
CA ALA A 58 10.89 -23.24 -5.86
C ALA A 58 10.02 -23.67 -7.05
N GLY A 59 9.14 -22.78 -7.54
CA GLY A 59 8.33 -23.02 -8.73
C GLY A 59 9.19 -23.20 -9.98
N SER A 60 10.20 -22.37 -10.18
CA SER A 60 11.11 -22.49 -11.32
C SER A 60 11.95 -23.77 -11.28
N ALA A 61 12.30 -24.28 -10.10
CA ALA A 61 12.99 -25.56 -9.95
C ALA A 61 12.07 -26.72 -10.36
N GLY A 62 10.81 -26.72 -9.92
CA GLY A 62 9.83 -27.73 -10.35
C GLY A 62 9.58 -27.72 -11.86
N VAL A 63 9.55 -26.54 -12.48
CA VAL A 63 9.46 -26.41 -13.95
C VAL A 63 10.75 -26.87 -14.62
N ALA A 64 11.92 -26.50 -14.09
CA ALA A 64 13.21 -26.92 -14.63
C ALA A 64 13.39 -28.45 -14.60
N ASP A 65 12.91 -29.13 -13.56
CA ASP A 65 12.91 -30.60 -13.48
C ASP A 65 12.05 -31.23 -14.59
N VAL A 66 10.92 -30.60 -14.94
CA VAL A 66 10.06 -31.05 -16.05
C VAL A 66 10.73 -30.81 -17.42
N PHE A 67 11.48 -29.72 -17.57
CA PHE A 67 12.13 -29.33 -18.83
C PHE A 67 13.61 -29.77 -18.96
N GLY A 68 14.17 -30.44 -17.95
CA GLY A 68 15.56 -30.88 -17.91
C GLY A 68 16.60 -29.75 -17.84
N TRP A 69 16.23 -28.59 -17.28
CA TRP A 69 17.13 -27.45 -17.14
C TRP A 69 17.94 -27.52 -15.84
N PRO A 70 19.15 -26.94 -15.78
CA PRO A 70 19.93 -26.91 -14.55
C PRO A 70 19.17 -26.18 -13.44
N ALA A 71 19.07 -26.81 -12.27
CA ALA A 71 18.32 -26.29 -11.15
C ALA A 71 18.86 -24.91 -10.71
N PRO A 72 17.97 -23.92 -10.50
CA PRO A 72 18.38 -22.60 -10.04
C PRO A 72 18.98 -22.66 -8.63
N PRO A 73 19.93 -21.77 -8.30
CA PRO A 73 20.57 -21.73 -6.99
C PRO A 73 19.54 -21.47 -5.87
N ARG A 74 19.65 -22.25 -4.80
CA ARG A 74 18.79 -22.13 -3.61
C ARG A 74 18.91 -20.74 -3.00
N VAL A 75 17.82 -20.25 -2.43
CA VAL A 75 17.82 -18.96 -1.72
C VAL A 75 18.68 -19.10 -0.46
N THR A 76 19.83 -18.43 -0.45
CA THR A 76 20.79 -18.51 0.66
C THR A 76 20.55 -17.45 1.73
N PHE A 77 19.76 -16.42 1.43
CA PHE A 77 19.58 -15.27 2.31
C PHE A 77 19.11 -15.61 3.74
N PHE A 78 18.12 -16.50 3.91
CA PHE A 78 17.65 -16.88 5.25
C PHE A 78 18.70 -17.66 6.03
N ALA A 79 19.43 -18.55 5.35
CA ALA A 79 20.56 -19.25 5.97
C ALA A 79 21.68 -18.27 6.34
N ALA A 80 21.89 -17.24 5.51
CA ALA A 80 22.81 -16.14 5.79
C ALA A 80 22.32 -15.18 6.86
N LEU A 81 21.10 -15.32 7.40
CA LEU A 81 20.68 -14.59 8.60
C LEU A 81 21.11 -15.33 9.87
N THR A 82 21.05 -16.67 9.85
CA THR A 82 21.40 -17.53 10.98
C THR A 82 22.87 -17.90 11.05
N ASP A 83 23.54 -17.98 9.90
CA ASP A 83 24.96 -18.31 9.80
C ASP A 83 25.78 -17.06 9.48
N GLU A 84 26.66 -16.68 10.40
CA GLU A 84 27.55 -15.53 10.23
C GLU A 84 28.59 -15.75 9.13
N ARG A 85 28.97 -17.00 8.85
CA ARG A 85 30.01 -17.34 7.88
C ARG A 85 29.52 -17.33 6.43
N ALA A 86 28.20 -17.39 6.24
CA ALA A 86 27.60 -17.33 4.91
C ALA A 86 27.83 -15.97 4.25
N ARG A 87 28.32 -15.97 3.01
CA ARG A 87 28.52 -14.76 2.22
C ARG A 87 27.17 -14.22 1.75
N ILE A 88 26.98 -12.91 1.90
CA ILE A 88 25.79 -12.22 1.39
C ILE A 88 25.87 -12.19 -0.14
N ALA A 89 24.90 -12.82 -0.80
CA ALA A 89 24.77 -12.78 -2.25
C ALA A 89 24.10 -11.46 -2.68
N TRP A 90 24.89 -10.47 -3.08
CA TRP A 90 24.39 -9.17 -3.55
C TRP A 90 23.36 -9.27 -4.68
N GLY A 91 23.48 -10.30 -5.53
CA GLY A 91 22.50 -10.59 -6.58
C GLY A 91 21.10 -10.92 -6.05
N GLU A 92 20.98 -11.55 -4.88
CA GLU A 92 19.67 -11.84 -4.27
C GLU A 92 18.99 -10.58 -3.77
N ILE A 93 19.76 -9.62 -3.25
CA ILE A 93 19.25 -8.33 -2.76
C ILE A 93 18.79 -7.46 -3.94
N GLY A 94 19.56 -7.43 -5.03
CA GLY A 94 19.16 -6.72 -6.25
C GLY A 94 17.89 -7.31 -6.85
N LEU A 95 17.81 -8.65 -6.93
CA LEU A 95 16.62 -9.34 -7.45
C LEU A 95 15.41 -9.16 -6.53
N SER A 96 15.59 -9.16 -5.20
CA SER A 96 14.49 -8.90 -4.26
C SER A 96 13.97 -7.48 -4.39
N ALA A 97 14.81 -6.48 -4.65
CA ALA A 97 14.35 -5.11 -4.92
C ALA A 97 13.49 -5.00 -6.19
N VAL A 98 13.84 -5.73 -7.26
CA VAL A 98 13.02 -5.79 -8.48
C VAL A 98 11.68 -6.47 -8.19
N VAL A 99 11.70 -7.60 -7.47
CA VAL A 99 10.46 -8.30 -7.05
C VAL A 99 9.60 -7.41 -6.15
N ALA A 100 10.20 -6.61 -5.27
CA ALA A 100 9.50 -5.66 -4.43
C ALA A 100 8.76 -4.60 -5.26
N LEU A 101 9.37 -4.11 -6.34
CA LEU A 101 8.74 -3.15 -7.24
C LEU A 101 7.53 -3.76 -7.96
N VAL A 102 7.68 -4.97 -8.49
CA VAL A 102 6.57 -5.70 -9.13
C VAL A 102 5.44 -5.95 -8.12
N LEU A 103 5.79 -6.40 -6.92
CA LEU A 103 4.83 -6.62 -5.84
C LEU A 103 4.12 -5.33 -5.44
N ALA A 104 4.82 -4.20 -5.37
CA ALA A 104 4.23 -2.90 -5.07
C ALA A 104 3.19 -2.48 -6.12
N LEU A 105 3.50 -2.67 -7.40
CA LEU A 105 2.56 -2.39 -8.49
C LEU A 105 1.32 -3.29 -8.42
N LEU A 106 1.50 -4.59 -8.14
CA LEU A 106 0.39 -5.53 -7.97
C LEU A 106 -0.48 -5.14 -6.76
N LEU A 107 0.12 -4.77 -5.64
CA LEU A 107 -0.60 -4.33 -4.46
C LEU A 107 -1.33 -3.00 -4.67
N ALA A 108 -0.71 -2.04 -5.36
CA ALA A 108 -1.35 -0.79 -5.72
C ALA A 108 -2.55 -1.01 -6.64
N ALA A 109 -2.41 -1.85 -7.67
CA ALA A 109 -3.49 -2.24 -8.56
C ALA A 109 -4.62 -2.97 -7.81
N ALA A 110 -4.27 -3.90 -6.92
CA ALA A 110 -5.24 -4.64 -6.11
C ALA A 110 -6.00 -3.73 -5.15
N GLY A 111 -5.32 -2.73 -4.58
CA GLY A 111 -5.93 -1.68 -3.76
C GLY A 111 -6.89 -0.81 -4.57
N ASN A 112 -6.47 -0.35 -5.75
CA ASN A 112 -7.28 0.52 -6.59
C ASN A 112 -8.57 -0.16 -7.11
N HIS A 113 -8.52 -1.47 -7.37
CA HIS A 113 -9.69 -2.24 -7.82
C HIS A 113 -10.54 -2.83 -6.68
N ASN A 114 -10.24 -2.50 -5.42
CA ASN A 114 -10.92 -3.06 -4.25
C ASN A 114 -10.97 -4.60 -4.26
N LEU A 115 -9.94 -5.26 -4.79
CA LEU A 115 -9.93 -6.73 -4.95
C LEU A 115 -10.06 -7.45 -3.61
N LEU A 116 -9.37 -6.94 -2.58
CA LEU A 116 -9.47 -7.46 -1.21
C LEU A 116 -10.89 -7.37 -0.66
N HIS A 117 -11.58 -6.27 -0.95
CA HIS A 117 -12.94 -6.06 -0.52
C HIS A 117 -13.90 -7.05 -1.22
N ARG A 118 -13.77 -7.18 -2.56
CA ARG A 118 -14.55 -8.14 -3.35
C ARG A 118 -14.32 -9.59 -2.90
N LEU A 119 -13.08 -9.94 -2.53
CA LEU A 119 -12.77 -11.26 -1.98
C LEU A 119 -13.40 -11.46 -0.60
N ALA A 120 -13.31 -10.47 0.30
CA ALA A 120 -13.91 -10.56 1.63
C ALA A 120 -15.45 -10.65 1.59
N GLU A 121 -16.09 -9.95 0.67
CA GLU A 121 -17.53 -10.02 0.44
C GLU A 121 -17.95 -11.38 -0.13
N ARG A 122 -17.19 -11.91 -1.11
CA ARG A 122 -17.42 -13.27 -1.65
C ARG A 122 -17.25 -14.35 -0.59
N CYS A 123 -16.31 -14.19 0.33
CA CYS A 123 -16.12 -15.11 1.46
C CYS A 123 -17.14 -14.88 2.59
N GLY A 124 -18.02 -13.88 2.49
CA GLY A 124 -19.00 -13.55 3.52
C GLY A 124 -18.40 -13.01 4.83
N ILE A 125 -17.13 -12.62 4.84
CA ILE A 125 -16.41 -12.16 6.05
C ILE A 125 -16.82 -10.73 6.42
N SER A 126 -17.13 -9.89 5.44
CA SER A 126 -17.48 -8.48 5.66
C SER A 126 -18.73 -8.09 4.87
N ARG A 127 -19.63 -7.34 5.52
CA ARG A 127 -20.77 -6.65 4.89
C ARG A 127 -20.56 -5.13 4.76
N ARG A 128 -19.36 -4.62 5.08
CA ARG A 128 -19.07 -3.18 4.94
C ARG A 128 -18.97 -2.82 3.47
N PHE A 129 -19.39 -1.62 3.08
CA PHE A 129 -19.20 -1.10 1.72
C PHE A 129 -17.72 -0.87 1.42
N GLY A 130 -17.30 -1.17 0.18
CA GLY A 130 -15.90 -1.08 -0.23
C GLY A 130 -15.44 0.31 -0.64
N GLU A 131 -16.37 1.27 -0.70
CA GLU A 131 -16.05 2.63 -1.06
C GLU A 131 -15.62 3.45 0.17
N PRO A 132 -14.57 4.29 0.04
CA PRO A 132 -14.06 5.07 1.15
C PRO A 132 -15.03 6.17 1.61
N ASP A 133 -15.98 6.56 0.75
CA ASP A 133 -16.99 7.58 1.03
C ASP A 133 -18.41 7.03 0.82
N VAL A 134 -19.32 7.44 1.70
CA VAL A 134 -20.74 7.14 1.60
C VAL A 134 -21.34 7.84 0.39
N TRP A 135 -20.84 9.04 0.06
CA TRP A 135 -21.32 9.82 -1.07
C TRP A 135 -21.00 9.18 -2.41
N SER A 136 -19.79 8.62 -2.58
CA SER A 136 -19.45 7.91 -3.81
C SER A 136 -20.39 6.70 -3.99
N HIS A 137 -20.73 6.02 -2.90
CA HIS A 137 -21.60 4.85 -2.97
C HIS A 137 -23.02 5.23 -3.41
N PHE A 138 -23.57 6.31 -2.84
CA PHE A 138 -24.87 6.83 -3.27
C PHE A 138 -24.83 7.31 -4.73
N LEU A 139 -23.84 8.12 -5.10
CA LEU A 139 -23.74 8.70 -6.46
C LEU A 139 -23.50 7.65 -7.55
N ASN A 140 -22.88 6.52 -7.21
CA ASN A 140 -22.60 5.45 -8.16
C ASN A 140 -23.71 4.39 -8.23
N SER A 141 -24.78 4.54 -7.43
CA SER A 141 -25.91 3.61 -7.45
C SER A 141 -26.84 3.90 -8.63
N PRO A 142 -27.17 2.90 -9.48
CA PRO A 142 -27.97 3.11 -10.68
C PRO A 142 -29.44 3.48 -10.40
N GLU A 143 -29.89 3.34 -9.15
CA GLU A 143 -31.28 3.56 -8.75
C GLU A 143 -31.60 5.03 -8.38
N ILE A 144 -30.59 5.90 -8.24
CA ILE A 144 -30.81 7.28 -7.82
C ILE A 144 -30.99 8.20 -9.02
N ARG A 145 -32.25 8.58 -9.26
CA ARG A 145 -32.65 9.45 -10.39
C ARG A 145 -32.55 10.95 -10.09
N TRP A 146 -32.63 11.33 -8.82
CA TRP A 146 -32.61 12.72 -8.38
C TRP A 146 -32.15 12.83 -6.93
N ILE A 147 -31.26 13.79 -6.65
CA ILE A 147 -30.83 14.12 -5.29
C ILE A 147 -31.32 15.55 -5.02
N ALA A 148 -32.31 15.69 -4.14
CA ALA A 148 -32.76 16.99 -3.69
C ALA A 148 -31.77 17.52 -2.66
N PHE A 149 -30.81 18.36 -3.10
CA PHE A 149 -29.98 19.11 -2.18
C PHE A 149 -30.86 20.10 -1.42
N ARG A 150 -31.04 19.90 -0.11
CA ARG A 150 -31.66 20.93 0.73
C ARG A 150 -30.63 22.02 1.01
N PRO A 151 -30.83 23.27 0.57
CA PRO A 151 -29.99 24.39 0.96
C PRO A 151 -30.34 24.82 2.39
N THR A 152 -30.06 24.00 3.41
CA THR A 152 -30.43 24.31 4.80
C THR A 152 -29.28 24.73 5.70
N LEU A 153 -28.04 24.82 5.22
CA LEU A 153 -26.99 25.53 5.96
C LEU A 153 -26.17 26.42 5.03
N CYS A 154 -26.82 27.50 4.60
CA CYS A 154 -26.11 28.70 4.24
C CYS A 154 -25.47 29.25 5.53
N MET A 155 -24.21 28.85 5.77
CA MET A 155 -23.13 29.61 6.40
C MET A 155 -23.60 30.90 7.12
N ARG A 156 -24.12 30.76 8.34
CA ARG A 156 -24.62 31.88 9.16
C ARG A 156 -23.81 32.12 10.43
N ASP A 157 -22.53 31.74 10.46
CA ASP A 157 -21.64 32.02 11.61
C ASP A 157 -20.24 32.45 11.19
N GLY A 158 -20.15 33.53 10.41
CA GLY A 158 -18.87 34.16 10.04
C GLY A 158 -18.88 35.69 10.01
N LEU A 159 -19.95 36.34 10.47
CA LEU A 159 -20.04 37.81 10.52
C LEU A 159 -20.61 38.28 11.86
N ARG A 160 -19.87 38.00 12.95
CA ARG A 160 -20.11 38.70 14.21
C ARG A 160 -18.85 38.82 15.07
N HIS A 161 -17.82 39.50 14.55
CA HIS A 161 -17.08 40.52 15.31
C HIS A 161 -16.07 41.29 14.45
N SER A 162 -16.56 42.24 13.66
CA SER A 162 -15.81 43.46 13.33
C SER A 162 -16.75 44.65 13.50
N ARG A 163 -16.86 45.08 14.76
CA ARG A 163 -17.61 46.27 15.12
C ARG A 163 -16.71 47.49 14.95
N THR A 164 -16.41 47.89 13.72
CA THR A 164 -15.92 49.25 13.43
C THR A 164 -16.30 49.69 12.01
N ARG A 165 -17.36 50.50 11.96
CA ARG A 165 -17.60 51.64 11.06
C ARG A 165 -17.50 51.44 9.53
N GLY A 166 -18.65 51.62 8.88
CA GLY A 166 -18.72 52.55 7.74
C GLY A 166 -19.25 51.99 6.41
N LYS A 167 -20.46 52.46 6.04
CA LYS A 167 -20.98 52.67 4.68
C LYS A 167 -21.10 51.47 3.71
N ALA A 168 -22.36 51.02 3.59
CA ALA A 168 -23.14 50.86 2.36
C ALA A 168 -22.44 50.40 1.06
N ARG A 169 -22.87 49.24 0.51
CA ARG A 169 -23.67 49.18 -0.75
C ARG A 169 -24.00 47.74 -1.20
N LYS A 170 -25.28 47.59 -1.56
CA LYS A 170 -25.88 46.90 -2.73
C LYS A 170 -25.55 45.42 -3.00
N SER A 171 -26.54 44.61 -2.62
CA SER A 171 -27.30 43.67 -3.47
C SER A 171 -26.70 43.24 -4.81
N CYS A 172 -26.42 41.95 -4.95
CA CYS A 172 -26.51 41.21 -6.21
C CYS A 172 -27.19 39.87 -5.93
N CYS A 173 -28.49 39.80 -6.24
CA CYS A 173 -29.08 38.56 -6.73
C CYS A 173 -28.75 38.50 -8.22
N VAL A 174 -28.18 37.38 -8.67
CA VAL A 174 -28.14 37.02 -10.08
C VAL A 174 -28.98 35.76 -10.21
N THR A 175 -30.07 35.91 -10.97
CA THR A 175 -30.96 34.88 -11.51
C THR A 175 -30.23 33.92 -12.43
#